data_AF-A0A2D8IQ36-F1
#
_entry.id   AF-A0A2D8IQ36-F1
#
_cell.length_a   1.000
_cell.length_b   1.000
_cell.length_c   1.000
_cell.angle_alpha   90.00
_cell.angle_beta   90.00
_cell.angle_gamma   90.00
#
_symmetry.space_group_name_H-M   'P 1'
#
loop_
_entity.id
_entity.type
_entity.pdbx_description
1 polymer ?
#
loop_
_entity_poly.entity_id
_entity_poly.type
_entity_poly.pdbx_seq_one_letter_code
_entity_poly.pdbx_strand_id
1 'polypeptide(L)'
;MNPTLETVTHDIRRGFEEVCVISDALETLGDLIHRRHCSADLDSLSERDMEGLALSVRGLALVLGHIRDSSEEAVIELEKLQGVRRDD
;
A
#
# COMPACT_ATOMS: atom_id res chain seq x y z
N MET A 1 -5.02 -13.72 -27.19
CA MET A 1 -4.40 -13.71 -25.85
C MET A 1 -5.28 -14.56 -24.93
N ASN A 2 -4.74 -15.19 -23.89
CA ASN A 2 -5.56 -15.93 -22.92
C ASN A 2 -6.32 -14.90 -22.04
N PRO A 3 -7.66 -14.87 -22.05
CA PRO A 3 -8.44 -13.86 -21.31
C PRO A 3 -8.15 -13.87 -19.80
N THR A 4 -7.82 -15.03 -19.22
CA THR A 4 -7.43 -15.13 -17.81
C THR A 4 -6.09 -14.45 -17.52
N LEU A 5 -5.14 -14.54 -18.46
CA LEU A 5 -3.83 -13.89 -18.34
C LEU A 5 -3.94 -12.36 -18.43
N GLU A 6 -4.87 -11.85 -19.25
CA GLU A 6 -5.17 -10.42 -19.34
C GLU A 6 -5.73 -9.89 -18.00
N THR A 7 -6.68 -10.60 -17.39
CA THR A 7 -7.25 -10.24 -16.09
C THR A 7 -6.18 -10.22 -15.00
N VAL A 8 -5.40 -11.29 -14.86
CA VAL A 8 -4.35 -11.38 -13.84
C VAL A 8 -3.29 -10.28 -14.01
N THR A 9 -2.89 -10.00 -15.24
CA THR A 9 -1.92 -8.91 -15.51
C THR A 9 -2.51 -7.53 -15.21
N HIS A 10 -3.82 -7.34 -15.46
CA HIS A 10 -4.52 -6.12 -15.11
C HIS A 10 -4.59 -5.92 -13.60
N ASP A 11 -4.92 -6.96 -12.83
CA ASP A 11 -5.03 -6.89 -11.38
C ASP A 11 -3.68 -6.61 -10.71
N ILE A 12 -2.58 -7.23 -11.19
CA ILE A 12 -1.22 -6.91 -10.72
C ILE A 12 -0.86 -5.46 -11.02
N ARG A 13 -1.15 -4.96 -12.22
CA ARG A 13 -0.88 -3.57 -12.60
C ARG A 13 -1.66 -2.59 -11.73
N ARG A 14 -2.94 -2.88 -11.50
CA ARG A 14 -3.79 -2.08 -10.63
C ARG A 14 -3.27 -2.06 -9.19
N GLY A 15 -2.86 -3.21 -8.65
CA GLY A 15 -2.24 -3.28 -7.33
C GLY A 15 -0.98 -2.42 -7.22
N PHE A 16 -0.13 -2.40 -8.26
CA PHE A 16 1.04 -1.52 -8.31
C PHE A 16 0.68 -0.03 -8.32
N GLU A 17 -0.32 0.37 -9.12
CA GLU A 17 -0.82 1.75 -9.15
C GLU A 17 -1.38 2.18 -7.79
N GLU A 18 -2.14 1.32 -7.12
CA GLU A 18 -2.68 1.57 -5.79
C GLU A 18 -1.56 1.73 -4.73
N VAL A 19 -0.49 0.93 -4.80
CA VAL A 19 0.71 1.12 -3.95
C VAL A 19 1.38 2.46 -4.21
N CYS A 20 1.54 2.86 -5.48
CA CYS A 20 2.16 4.15 -5.81
C CYS A 20 1.37 5.32 -5.21
N VAL A 21 0.04 5.31 -5.36
CA VAL A 21 -0.83 6.34 -4.77
C VAL A 21 -0.69 6.40 -3.25
N ILE A 22 -0.61 5.25 -2.58
CA ILE A 22 -0.42 5.21 -1.12
C ILE A 22 0.96 5.73 -0.72
N SER A 23 2.00 5.42 -1.49
CA SER A 23 3.34 5.94 -1.28
C SER A 23 3.36 7.48 -1.35
N ASP A 24 2.75 8.05 -2.39
CA ASP A 24 2.66 9.51 -2.56
C ASP A 24 1.83 10.16 -1.44
N ALA A 25 0.77 9.48 -0.97
CA ALA A 25 -0.03 9.94 0.16
C ALA A 25 0.76 9.91 1.48
N LEU A 26 1.58 8.89 1.71
CA LEU A 26 2.47 8.78 2.87
C LEU A 26 3.54 9.89 2.84
N GLU A 27 4.16 10.14 1.69
CA GLU A 27 5.11 11.23 1.50
C GLU A 27 4.44 12.58 1.80
N THR A 28 3.24 12.81 1.27
CA THR A 28 2.46 14.03 1.54
C THR A 28 2.12 14.19 3.03
N LEU A 29 1.78 13.10 3.73
CA LEU A 29 1.55 13.13 5.17
C LEU A 29 2.83 13.47 5.93
N GLY A 30 3.96 12.87 5.56
CA GLY A 30 5.27 13.20 6.11
C GLY A 30 5.63 14.67 5.90
N ASP A 31 5.39 15.18 4.70
CA ASP A 31 5.58 16.58 4.33
C ASP A 31 4.67 17.53 5.12
N LEU A 32 3.41 17.16 5.34
CA LEU A 32 2.46 17.96 6.12
C LEU A 32 2.88 18.02 7.59
N ILE A 33 3.31 16.90 8.17
CA ILE A 33 3.87 16.86 9.53
C ILE A 33 5.12 17.73 9.59
N HIS A 34 6.01 17.59 8.60
CA HIS A 34 7.26 18.36 8.53
C HIS A 34 7.00 19.86 8.38
N ARG A 35 6.10 20.29 7.49
CA ARG A 35 5.78 21.73 7.25
C ARG A 35 4.98 22.36 8.38
N ARG A 36 4.03 21.64 8.97
CA ARG A 36 3.20 22.18 10.05
C ARG A 36 4.00 22.35 11.34
N HIS A 37 5.10 21.62 11.48
CA HIS A 37 5.86 21.61 12.71
C HIS A 37 7.35 21.98 12.57
N CYS A 38 7.89 22.20 11.37
CA CYS A 38 9.21 22.73 10.95
C CYS A 38 10.49 22.29 11.70
N SER A 39 10.38 21.47 12.74
CA SER A 39 11.42 21.10 13.71
C SER A 39 10.92 20.19 14.84
N ALA A 40 9.62 19.85 14.88
CA ALA A 40 9.06 19.08 15.99
C ALA A 40 9.68 17.68 16.11
N ASP A 41 10.42 17.48 17.20
CA ASP A 41 10.27 16.26 17.97
C ASP A 41 8.78 15.93 18.08
N LEU A 42 8.44 14.65 17.87
CA LEU A 42 7.08 14.13 18.08
C LEU A 42 6.51 14.53 19.46
N ASP A 43 7.38 14.85 20.41
CA ASP A 43 7.09 15.37 21.76
C ASP A 43 6.31 16.69 21.78
N SER A 44 6.32 17.47 20.69
CA SER A 44 5.58 18.74 20.60
C SER A 44 4.19 18.61 19.95
N LEU A 45 3.82 17.41 19.51
CA LEU A 45 2.47 17.13 19.01
C LEU A 45 1.49 17.11 20.17
N SER A 46 0.31 17.71 19.98
CA SER A 46 -0.77 17.54 20.94
C SER A 46 -1.24 16.08 20.94
N GLU A 47 -1.81 15.62 22.04
CA GLU A 47 -2.40 14.27 22.14
C GLU A 47 -3.42 14.00 21.02
N ARG A 48 -4.18 15.04 20.63
CA ARG A 48 -5.13 14.97 19.53
C ARG A 48 -4.46 14.81 18.15
N ASP A 49 -3.33 15.48 17.91
CA ASP A 49 -2.59 15.34 16.66
C ASP A 49 -1.95 13.95 16.56
N MET A 50 -1.42 13.44 17.68
CA MET A 50 -0.90 12.08 17.80
C MET A 50 -1.98 11.02 17.54
N GLU A 51 -3.18 11.21 18.09
CA GLU A 51 -4.32 10.32 17.84
C GLU A 51 -4.76 10.34 16.38
N GLY A 52 -4.85 11.53 15.77
CA GLY A 52 -5.16 11.69 14.35
C GLY A 52 -4.13 10.99 13.45
N LEU A 53 -2.84 11.16 13.76
CA LEU A 53 -1.75 10.49 13.06
C LEU A 53 -1.82 8.97 13.20
N ALA A 54 -2.05 8.46 14.42
CA ALA A 54 -2.19 7.04 14.67
C ALA A 54 -3.37 6.41 13.90
N LEU A 55 -4.50 7.12 13.83
CA LEU A 55 -5.66 6.70 13.03
C LEU A 55 -5.35 6.68 11.54
N SER A 56 -4.67 7.70 11.00
CA SER A 56 -4.25 7.74 9.61
C SER A 56 -3.28 6.61 9.25
N VAL A 57 -2.26 6.38 10.08
CA VAL A 57 -1.29 5.27 9.90
C VAL A 57 -2.01 3.92 9.93
N ARG A 58 -2.95 3.72 10.87
CA ARG A 58 -3.74 2.49 10.94
C ARG A 58 -4.63 2.28 9.70
N GLY A 59 -5.25 3.34 9.19
CA GLY A 59 -6.02 3.30 7.95
C GLY A 59 -5.16 2.89 6.75
N LEU A 60 -3.98 3.48 6.62
CA LEU A 60 -3.02 3.14 5.55
C LEU A 60 -2.53 1.70 5.66
N ALA A 61 -2.23 1.22 6.86
CA ALA A 61 -1.81 -0.16 7.09
C ALA A 61 -2.90 -1.18 6.68
N LEU A 62 -4.18 -0.88 6.94
CA LEU A 62 -5.29 -1.73 6.53
C LEU A 62 -5.41 -1.81 4.99
N VAL A 63 -5.33 -0.67 4.31
CA VAL A 63 -5.41 -0.63 2.84
C VAL A 63 -4.22 -1.34 2.20
N LEU A 64 -3.00 -1.12 2.71
CA LEU A 64 -1.80 -1.82 2.25
C LEU A 64 -1.91 -3.34 2.45
N GLY A 65 -2.51 -3.79 3.56
CA GLY A 65 -2.79 -5.21 3.79
C GLY A 65 -3.69 -5.80 2.70
N HIS A 66 -4.78 -5.11 2.35
CA HIS A 66 -5.68 -5.55 1.27
C HIS A 66 -5.01 -5.62 -0.10
N ILE A 67 -4.17 -4.63 -0.44
CA ILE A 67 -3.44 -4.64 -1.71
C ILE A 67 -2.41 -5.76 -1.75
N ARG A 68 -1.70 -6.01 -0.64
CA ARG A 68 -0.77 -7.13 -0.52
C ARG A 68 -1.48 -8.46 -0.80
N ASP A 69 -2.58 -8.72 -0.09
CA ASP A 69 -3.31 -9.98 -0.19
C ASP A 69 -3.85 -10.18 -1.62
N SER A 70 -4.46 -9.14 -2.21
CA SER A 70 -4.95 -9.19 -3.59
C SER A 70 -3.83 -9.39 -4.62
N SER A 71 -2.66 -8.78 -4.41
CA SER A 71 -1.52 -8.93 -5.30
C SER A 71 -0.90 -10.32 -5.20
N GLU A 72 -0.82 -10.87 -3.98
CA GLU A 72 -0.30 -12.23 -3.75
C GLU A 72 -1.19 -13.29 -4.39
N GLU A 73 -2.51 -13.16 -4.29
CA GLU A 73 -3.47 -14.02 -4.99
C GLU A 73 -3.28 -13.96 -6.52
N ALA A 74 -3.16 -12.76 -7.08
CA ALA A 74 -2.95 -12.58 -8.51
C ALA A 74 -1.60 -13.17 -8.99
N VAL A 75 -0.54 -13.03 -8.20
CA VAL A 75 0.77 -13.65 -8.49
C VAL A 75 0.69 -15.18 -8.44
N ILE A 76 0.02 -15.75 -7.44
CA ILE A 76 -0.19 -17.21 -7.34
C ILE A 76 -0.96 -17.72 -8.57
N GLU A 77 -1.98 -16.98 -9.04
CA GLU A 77 -2.71 -17.34 -10.26
C GLU A 77 -1.82 -17.25 -11.50
N LEU A 78 -0.98 -16.21 -11.60
CA LEU A 78 -0.03 -16.05 -12.70
C LEU A 78 0.98 -17.22 -12.75
N GLU A 79 1.55 -17.60 -11.60
CA GLU A 79 2.49 -18.72 -11.49
C GLU A 79 1.84 -20.05 -11.93
N LYS A 80 0.58 -20.29 -11.52
CA LYS A 80 -0.21 -21.45 -11.98
C LYS A 80 -0.39 -21.46 -13.49
N LEU A 81 -0.73 -20.31 -14.09
CA LEU A 81 -0.91 -20.17 -15.54
C LEU A 81 0.40 -20.35 -16.31
N GLN A 82 1.53 -19.99 -15.72
CA GLN A 82 2.86 -20.14 -16.29
C GLN A 82 3.49 -21.53 -16.04
N GLY A 83 2.85 -22.38 -15.23
CA GLY A 83 3.36 -23.70 -14.87
C GLY A 83 4.55 -23.67 -13.91
N VAL A 84 4.78 -22.54 -13.23
CA VAL A 84 5.79 -22.42 -12.18
C VAL A 84 5.28 -23.16 -10.94
N ARG A 85 6.01 -24.19 -10.50
CA ARG A 85 5.76 -24.81 -9.18
C ARG A 85 6.59 -24.03 -8.17
N ARG A 86 5.95 -23.50 -7.13
CA ARG A 86 6.66 -23.16 -5.90
C ARG A 86 7.04 -24.49 -5.26
N ASP A 87 8.31 -24.85 -5.39
CA ASP A 87 8.88 -25.91 -4.57
C ASP A 87 8.91 -25.36 -3.13
N ASP A 88 8.23 -26.06 -2.23
CA ASP A 88 7.99 -25.70 -0.82
C ASP A 88 9.27 -25.39 -0.02
#